data_AF-O29842-F1
#
_entry.id   AF-O29842-F1
#
_cell.length_a   1.000
_cell.length_b   1.000
_cell.length_c   1.000
_cell.angle_alpha   90.00
_cell.angle_beta   90.00
_cell.angle_gamma   90.00
#
_symmetry.space_group_name_H-M   'P 1'
#
loop_
_entity.id
_entity.type
_entity.pdbx_description
1 polymer ?
#
loop_
_entity_poly.entity_id
_entity_poly.type
_entity_poly.pdbx_seq_one_letter_code
_entity_poly.pdbx_strand_id
1 'polypeptide(L)'
;MAVKLIRCPSCGEEIEITDLYEGVEIQCSLCNSIMVYQEGKLLLLDTNEEFDLDELESVEEEEEFEDYDEFEEEEEYYYDDEY
;
A
#
# COMPACT_ATOMS: atom_id res chain seq x y z
N MET A 1 -11.69 -12.63 -2.18
CA MET A 1 -11.07 -12.07 -3.40
C MET A 1 -10.14 -11.00 -2.89
N ALA A 2 -8.84 -11.13 -3.15
CA ALA A 2 -7.86 -10.14 -2.72
C ALA A 2 -7.85 -9.03 -3.75
N VAL A 3 -8.32 -7.85 -3.37
CA VAL A 3 -8.25 -6.66 -4.20
C VAL A 3 -6.91 -6.00 -3.88
N LYS A 4 -6.10 -5.73 -4.89
CA LYS A 4 -4.86 -4.94 -4.77
C LYS A 4 -5.03 -3.62 -5.50
N LEU A 5 -4.60 -2.54 -4.86
CA LEU A 5 -4.54 -1.21 -5.47
C LEU A 5 -3.08 -0.92 -5.81
N ILE A 6 -2.81 -0.65 -7.08
CA ILE A 6 -1.48 -0.30 -7.57
C ILE A 6 -1.51 1.04 -8.27
N ARG A 7 -0.37 1.72 -8.33
CA ARG A 7 -0.20 2.90 -9.18
C ARG A 7 0.38 2.53 -10.52
N CYS A 8 -0.21 3.07 -11.59
CA CYS A 8 0.31 2.90 -12.95
C CYS A 8 1.71 3.55 -13.05
N PRO A 9 2.77 2.80 -13.39
CA PRO A 9 4.11 3.37 -13.52
C PRO A 9 4.21 4.41 -14.65
N SER A 10 3.34 4.33 -15.66
CA SER A 10 3.35 5.23 -16.82
C SER A 10 2.70 6.60 -16.56
N CYS A 11 1.63 6.66 -15.75
CA CYS A 11 0.84 7.87 -15.57
C CYS A 11 0.51 8.23 -14.13
N GLY A 12 0.72 7.33 -13.17
CA GLY A 12 0.41 7.50 -11.76
C GLY A 12 -1.04 7.22 -11.36
N GLU A 13 -1.89 6.81 -12.29
CA GLU A 13 -3.31 6.47 -12.01
C GLU A 13 -3.42 5.22 -11.13
N GLU A 14 -4.37 5.22 -10.19
CA GLU A 14 -4.65 4.07 -9.33
C GLU A 14 -5.45 3.02 -10.09
N ILE A 15 -4.97 1.77 -10.08
CA ILE A 15 -5.56 0.63 -10.76
C ILE A 15 -5.94 -0.40 -9.71
N GLU A 16 -7.23 -0.73 -9.67
CA GLU A 16 -7.76 -1.79 -8.84
C GLU A 16 -7.66 -3.14 -9.56
N ILE A 17 -6.94 -4.08 -8.96
CA ILE A 17 -6.74 -5.44 -9.45
C ILE A 17 -7.51 -6.40 -8.54
N THR A 18 -8.61 -6.96 -9.04
CA THR A 18 -9.46 -7.87 -8.26
C THR A 18 -8.97 -9.32 -8.26
N ASP A 19 -8.19 -9.71 -9.27
CA ASP A 19 -7.71 -11.08 -9.49
C ASP A 19 -6.24 -11.06 -9.92
N LEU A 20 -5.33 -10.91 -8.95
CA LEU A 20 -3.90 -10.99 -9.21
C LEU A 20 -3.45 -12.45 -9.31
N TYR A 21 -3.00 -12.88 -10.48
CA TYR A 21 -2.39 -14.19 -10.73
C TYR A 21 -1.29 -14.10 -11.79
N GLU A 22 -0.35 -15.04 -11.79
CA GLU A 22 0.76 -15.06 -12.75
C GLU A 22 0.26 -15.10 -14.20
N GLY A 23 0.70 -14.13 -15.01
CA GLY A 23 0.27 -13.91 -16.39
C GLY A 23 -0.97 -13.04 -16.54
N VAL A 24 -1.52 -12.44 -15.49
CA VAL A 24 -2.67 -11.52 -15.63
C VAL A 24 -2.25 -10.24 -16.39
N GLU A 25 -3.07 -9.86 -17.36
CA GLU A 25 -2.92 -8.60 -18.12
C GLU A 25 -3.74 -7.49 -17.45
N ILE A 26 -3.06 -6.43 -17.03
CA ILE A 26 -3.62 -5.26 -16.35
C ILE A 26 -3.51 -4.08 -17.31
N GLN A 27 -4.64 -3.49 -17.68
CA GLN A 27 -4.68 -2.33 -18.56
C GLN A 27 -5.05 -1.08 -17.76
N CYS A 28 -4.21 -0.04 -17.85
CA CYS A 28 -4.53 1.26 -17.26
C CYS A 28 -5.65 1.94 -18.07
N SER A 29 -6.72 2.37 -17.41
CA SER A 29 -7.85 3.07 -18.05
C SER A 29 -7.51 4.50 -18.49
N LEU A 30 -6.49 5.13 -17.91
CA LEU A 30 -6.10 6.50 -18.20
C LEU A 30 -5.16 6.60 -19.41
N CYS A 31 -4.02 5.91 -19.34
CA CYS A 31 -3.00 5.97 -20.41
C CYS A 31 -3.10 4.82 -21.44
N ASN A 32 -3.98 3.83 -21.21
CA ASN A 32 -4.11 2.61 -22.02
C ASN A 32 -2.85 1.72 -22.05
N SER A 33 -1.92 1.89 -21.11
CA SER A 33 -0.75 1.02 -21.06
C SER A 33 -1.12 -0.38 -20.57
N ILE A 34 -0.52 -1.41 -21.18
CA ILE A 34 -0.75 -2.81 -20.83
C ILE A 34 0.43 -3.33 -20.02
N MET A 35 0.13 -3.91 -18.86
CA MET A 35 1.10 -4.52 -17.95
C MET A 35 0.77 -6.00 -17.76
N VAL A 36 1.78 -6.82 -17.55
CA VAL A 36 1.62 -8.25 -17.26
C VAL A 36 2.27 -8.55 -15.92
N TYR A 37 1.52 -9.16 -15.00
CA TYR A 37 2.09 -9.62 -13.74
C TYR A 37 2.81 -10.94 -13.93
N GLN A 38 4.12 -10.98 -13.66
CA GLN A 38 4.94 -12.18 -13.77
C GLN A 38 6.08 -12.13 -12.76
N GLU A 39 6.37 -13.26 -12.10
CA GLU A 39 7.48 -13.38 -11.13
C GLU A 39 7.49 -12.32 -10.01
N GLY A 40 6.31 -11.85 -9.56
CA GLY A 40 6.20 -10.80 -8.52
C GLY A 40 6.32 -9.36 -9.04
N LYS A 41 6.48 -9.18 -10.35
CA LYS A 41 6.70 -7.89 -11.01
C LYS A 41 5.62 -7.59 -12.04
N LEU A 42 5.44 -6.32 -12.37
CA LEU A 42 4.66 -5.84 -13.50
C LEU A 42 5.58 -5.52 -14.66
N LEU A 43 5.48 -6.27 -15.74
CA LEU A 43 6.14 -5.96 -17.01
C LEU A 43 5.25 -5.03 -17.83
N LEU A 44 5.72 -3.82 -18.09
CA LEU A 44 5.06 -2.88 -18.99
C LEU A 44 5.35 -3.29 -20.45
N LEU A 45 4.32 -3.72 -21.19
CA LEU A 45 4.50 -4.20 -22.57
C LEU A 45 4.95 -3.10 -23.55
N ASP A 46 4.65 -1.84 -23.22
CA ASP A 46 5.00 -0.70 -24.07
C ASP A 46 6.51 -0.39 -24.07
N THR A 47 7.15 -0.47 -22.90
CA THR A 47 8.58 -0.12 -22.74
C THR A 47 9.48 -1.32 -22.44
N ASN A 48 8.92 -2.49 -22.15
CA ASN A 48 9.59 -3.66 -21.58
C ASN A 48 10.28 -3.38 -20.24
N GLU A 49 9.78 -2.40 -19.47
CA GLU A 49 10.26 -2.13 -18.12
C GLU A 49 9.54 -3.01 -17.11
N GLU A 50 10.28 -3.49 -16.11
CA GLU A 50 9.76 -4.31 -15.02
C GLU A 50 9.69 -3.47 -13.75
N PHE A 51 8.54 -3.49 -13.08
CA PHE A 51 8.31 -2.78 -11.82
C PHE A 51 7.94 -3.77 -10.73
N ASP A 52 8.54 -3.63 -9.55
CA ASP A 52 8.18 -4.48 -8.41
C ASP A 52 6.77 -4.13 -7.92
N LEU A 53 5.91 -5.13 -7.75
CA LEU A 53 4.52 -4.91 -7.36
C LEU A 53 4.43 -4.23 -5.99
N ASP A 54 5.31 -4.62 -5.06
CA ASP A 54 5.38 -4.05 -3.71
C ASP A 54 5.76 -2.56 -3.71
N GLU A 55 6.49 -2.09 -4.74
CA GLU A 55 6.81 -0.66 -4.89
C GLU A 55 5.64 0.16 -5.44
N LEU A 56 4.76 -0.49 -6.22
CA LEU A 56 3.60 0.14 -6.84
C LEU A 56 2.33 0.03 -6.02
N GLU A 57 2.30 -0.88 -5.05
CA GLU A 57 1.18 -1.05 -4.13
C GLU A 57 0.98 0.26 -3.38
N SER A 58 -0.19 0.87 -3.57
CA SER A 58 -0.61 1.94 -2.69
C SER A 58 -0.94 1.25 -1.37
N VAL A 59 0.05 1.16 -0.50
CA VAL A 59 -0.16 0.76 0.89
C VAL A 59 -1.16 1.77 1.44
N GLU A 60 -2.43 1.39 1.52
CA GLU A 60 -3.22 1.85 2.64
C GLU A 60 -2.43 1.35 3.84
N GLU A 61 -1.62 2.24 4.43
CA GLU A 61 -1.11 2.05 5.77
C GLU A 61 -2.38 1.90 6.63
N GLU A 62 -2.93 0.68 6.70
CA GLU A 62 -3.65 0.25 7.88
C GLU A 62 -2.61 0.33 8.97
N GLU A 63 -2.59 1.52 9.57
CA GLU A 63 -1.84 1.91 10.74
C GLU A 63 -1.68 0.68 11.63
N GLU A 64 -0.43 0.24 11.80
CA GLU A 64 -0.06 -0.58 12.94
C GLU A 64 -0.38 0.30 14.16
N PHE A 65 -1.62 0.20 14.63
CA PHE A 65 -2.16 0.91 15.78
C PHE A 65 -1.45 0.30 17.00
N GLU A 66 -0.22 0.74 17.26
CA GLU A 66 0.46 0.59 18.54
C GLU A 66 -0.29 1.43 19.58
N ASP A 67 -1.51 1.02 19.94
CA ASP A 67 -2.20 1.49 21.15
C ASP A 67 -1.55 0.78 22.33
N TYR A 68 -0.34 1.23 22.69
CA TYR A 68 0.29 0.96 23.97
C TYR A 68 -0.40 1.82 25.05
N ASP A 69 -1.72 1.66 25.23
CA ASP A 69 -2.48 2.21 26.36
C ASP A 69 -2.66 1.09 27.42
N GLU A 70 -1.52 0.55 27.89
CA GLU A 70 -1.47 -0.44 28.99
C GLU A 70 -0.27 -0.17 29.92
N PHE A 71 -0.23 1.02 30.53
CA PHE A 71 0.51 1.18 31.79
C PHE A 71 -0.34 1.97 32.81
N GLU A 72 -1.21 1.20 33.45
CA GLU A 72 -1.75 1.44 34.78
C GLU A 72 -0.66 1.84 35.80
N GLU A 73 -1.07 2.71 36.73
CA GLU A 73 -0.56 2.84 38.10
C GLU A 73 0.91 3.30 38.31
N GLU A 74 1.09 4.52 38.81
CA GLU A 74 1.38 4.68 40.25
C GLU A 74 1.39 6.16 40.69
N GLU A 75 0.48 6.46 41.61
CA GLU A 75 0.59 7.36 42.77
C GLU A 75 1.14 8.80 42.63
N GLU A 76 0.17 9.71 42.53
CA GLU A 76 0.01 10.93 43.34
C GLU A 76 0.80 10.95 44.67
N TYR A 77 1.59 12.00 44.96
CA TYR A 77 1.69 12.54 46.34
C TYR A 77 2.32 13.95 46.50
N TYR A 78 1.56 14.79 47.24
CA TYR A 78 1.86 15.97 48.08
C TYR A 78 2.48 17.24 47.46
N TYR A 79 1.71 18.32 47.26
CA TYR A 79 1.30 19.41 48.20
C TYR A 79 2.39 20.46 48.48
N ASP A 80 2.11 21.70 48.11
CA ASP A 80 2.39 22.87 48.96
C ASP A 80 1.44 24.01 48.52
N ASP A 81 0.42 24.27 49.33
CA ASP A 81 -0.51 25.41 49.19
C ASP A 81 -0.20 26.35 50.36
N GLU A 82 0.55 27.42 50.09
CA GLU A 82 0.79 28.51 51.04
C GLU A 82 0.80 29.85 50.27
N TYR A 83 -0.36 30.52 50.15
CA TYR A 83 -0.46 31.97 49.96
C TYR A 83 -1.80 32.54 50.45
#